data_AF-A0A2R7K2I0-F1
#
_entry.id   AF-A0A2R7K2I0-F1
#
_cell.length_a   1.000
_cell.length_b   1.000
_cell.length_c   1.000
_cell.angle_alpha   90.00
_cell.angle_beta   90.00
_cell.angle_gamma   90.00
#
_symmetry.space_group_name_H-M   'P 1'
#
loop_
_entity.id
_entity.type
_entity.pdbx_description
1 polymer ?
#
loop_
_entity_poly.entity_id
_entity_poly.type
_entity_poly.pdbx_seq_one_letter_code
_entity_poly.pdbx_strand_id
1 'polypeptide(L)'
;MRGLYLLGGGIALGVATPAAAQLRPLLDPPASAEAARAGVEVFLLNESAAAQPARGPDEIETIARDGTKLRLIAAPDEPQSVAAGGFARVRYRL
;
A
#
# COMPACT_ATOMS: atom_id res chain seq x y z
N MET A 1 -6.17 -57.65 -15.26
CA MET A 1 -5.21 -56.81 -14.52
C MET A 1 -5.47 -55.36 -14.90
N ARG A 2 -5.96 -54.53 -13.97
CA ARG A 2 -6.29 -53.11 -14.16
C ARG A 2 -5.30 -52.27 -13.35
N GLY A 3 -4.49 -51.45 -14.01
CA GLY A 3 -3.74 -50.36 -13.40
C GLY A 3 -4.38 -49.04 -13.82
N LEU A 4 -4.99 -48.32 -12.87
CA LEU A 4 -5.59 -47.01 -13.09
C LEU A 4 -4.65 -45.96 -12.48
N TYR A 5 -4.12 -45.08 -13.33
CA TYR A 5 -3.17 -44.02 -13.00
C TYR A 5 -3.83 -42.83 -12.27
N LEU A 6 -3.01 -42.18 -11.46
CA LEU A 6 -3.30 -41.08 -10.53
C LEU A 6 -3.81 -39.77 -11.17
N LEU A 7 -4.65 -39.08 -10.38
CA LEU A 7 -4.73 -37.63 -10.10
C LEU A 7 -4.29 -36.62 -11.20
N GLY A 8 -5.24 -35.77 -11.60
CA GLY A 8 -4.98 -34.54 -12.36
C GLY A 8 -6.01 -33.45 -12.07
N GLY A 9 -6.36 -33.24 -10.81
CA GLY A 9 -7.21 -32.12 -10.38
C GLY A 9 -6.44 -30.80 -10.41
N GLY A 10 -6.38 -30.17 -11.58
CA GLY A 10 -5.84 -28.83 -11.73
C GLY A 10 -6.79 -27.78 -11.17
N ILE A 11 -6.82 -27.62 -9.84
CA ILE A 11 -7.43 -26.45 -9.20
C ILE A 11 -6.49 -25.28 -9.50
N ALA A 12 -6.83 -24.47 -10.50
CA ALA A 12 -6.23 -23.15 -10.68
C ALA A 12 -6.68 -22.26 -9.51
N LEU A 13 -5.94 -22.33 -8.39
CA LEU A 13 -6.05 -21.41 -7.27
C LEU A 13 -5.56 -20.04 -7.76
N GLY A 14 -6.47 -19.27 -8.36
CA GLY A 14 -6.26 -17.86 -8.60
C GLY A 14 -6.12 -17.14 -7.26
N VAL A 15 -4.88 -17.03 -6.78
CA VAL A 15 -4.54 -16.15 -5.66
C VAL A 15 -4.77 -14.72 -6.14
N ALA A 16 -5.94 -14.17 -5.82
CA ALA A 16 -6.20 -12.75 -5.91
C ALA A 16 -5.29 -12.05 -4.90
N THR A 17 -4.05 -11.74 -5.31
CA THR A 17 -3.19 -10.83 -4.56
C THR A 17 -3.85 -9.46 -4.63
N PRO A 18 -4.16 -8.81 -3.50
CA PRO A 18 -4.66 -7.45 -3.55
C PRO A 18 -3.64 -6.60 -4.30
N ALA A 19 -4.02 -5.97 -5.42
CA ALA A 19 -3.13 -5.09 -6.18
C ALA A 19 -2.58 -3.93 -5.32
N ALA A 20 -3.29 -3.61 -4.23
CA ALA A 20 -2.86 -2.66 -3.20
C ALA A 20 -1.74 -3.16 -2.27
N ALA A 21 -1.41 -4.45 -2.26
CA ALA A 21 -0.37 -5.03 -1.39
C ALA A 21 1.05 -4.90 -1.95
N GLN A 22 1.21 -4.37 -3.17
CA GLN A 22 2.52 -4.20 -3.82
C GLN A 22 3.09 -2.78 -3.70
N LEU A 23 2.25 -1.84 -3.25
CA LEU A 23 2.69 -0.50 -2.89
C LEU A 23 2.93 -0.48 -1.40
N ARG A 24 4.18 -0.34 -1.00
CA ARG A 24 4.55 -0.27 0.41
C ARG A 24 4.53 1.18 0.87
N PRO A 25 3.58 1.59 1.75
CA PRO A 25 3.60 2.91 2.35
C PRO A 25 4.72 2.98 3.37
N LEU A 26 5.61 3.94 3.19
CA LEU A 26 6.65 4.32 4.12
C LEU A 26 6.39 5.76 4.54
N LEU A 27 6.24 5.97 5.84
CA LEU A 27 6.17 7.31 6.41
C LEU A 27 7.13 7.42 7.58
N ASP A 28 7.68 8.62 7.78
CA ASP A 28 8.33 8.97 9.04
C ASP A 28 7.24 9.38 10.03
N PRO A 29 7.17 8.78 11.24
CA PRO A 29 6.22 9.19 12.25
C PRO A 29 6.28 10.70 12.50
N PRO A 30 5.15 11.43 12.39
CA PRO A 30 5.14 12.86 12.65
C PRO A 30 5.50 13.12 14.11
N ALA A 31 6.14 14.27 14.37
CA ALA A 31 6.55 14.65 15.71
C ALA A 31 5.37 14.77 16.69
N SER A 32 4.21 15.23 16.21
CA SER A 32 2.97 15.38 16.99
C SER A 32 1.72 15.42 16.11
N ALA A 33 0.54 15.40 16.73
CA ALA A 33 -0.74 15.57 16.04
C ALA A 33 -0.83 16.89 15.24
N GLU A 34 -0.20 17.96 15.74
CA GLU A 34 -0.19 19.27 15.07
C GLU A 34 0.69 19.24 13.81
N ALA A 35 1.83 18.55 13.86
CA ALA A 35 2.64 18.28 12.67
C ALA A 35 1.87 17.44 11.64
N ALA A 36 1.04 16.49 12.09
CA ALA A 36 0.19 15.71 11.19
C ALA A 36 -0.92 16.55 10.52
N ARG A 37 -1.44 17.60 11.20
CA ARG A 37 -2.40 18.55 10.60
C ARG A 37 -1.77 19.39 9.50
N ALA A 38 -0.48 19.70 9.60
CA ALA A 38 0.25 20.39 8.52
C ALA A 38 0.38 19.50 7.27
N GLY A 39 0.16 18.19 7.40
CA GLY A 39 0.20 17.22 6.32
C GLY A 39 1.40 16.28 6.47
N VAL A 40 1.13 14.98 6.40
CA VAL A 40 2.12 13.92 6.50
C VAL A 40 2.48 13.45 5.10
N GLU A 41 3.77 13.47 4.77
CA GLU A 41 4.26 12.91 3.51
C GLU A 41 4.44 11.39 3.67
N VAL A 42 3.77 10.64 2.82
CA VAL A 42 3.85 9.18 2.76
C VAL A 42 4.43 8.81 1.40
N PHE A 43 5.48 8.00 1.42
CA PHE A 43 6.11 7.47 0.22
C PHE A 43 5.49 6.12 -0.11
N LEU A 44 4.96 5.97 -1.32
CA LEU A 44 4.48 4.71 -1.86
C LEU A 44 5.58 4.10 -2.73
N LEU A 45 6.20 3.02 -2.25
CA LEU A 45 7.20 2.27 -3.01
C LEU A 45 6.51 1.19 -3.83
N ASN A 46 6.71 1.19 -5.15
CA ASN A 46 6.23 0.12 -6.03
C ASN A 46 7.25 -1.01 -6.11
N GLU A 47 7.03 -2.06 -5.33
CA GLU A 47 7.89 -3.25 -5.32
C GLU A 47 7.53 -4.26 -6.42
N SER A 48 6.53 -3.96 -7.25
CA SER A 48 6.13 -4.84 -8.35
C SER A 48 6.98 -4.64 -9.61
N ALA A 49 6.91 -5.63 -10.50
CA ALA A 49 7.53 -5.59 -11.83
C ALA A 49 6.69 -4.83 -12.88
N ALA A 50 5.58 -4.21 -12.49
CA ALA A 50 4.69 -3.46 -13.38
C ALA A 50 4.42 -2.05 -12.84
N ALA A 51 3.97 -1.14 -13.69
CA ALA A 51 3.51 0.17 -13.22
C ALA A 51 2.20 0.03 -12.42
N GLN A 52 2.11 0.71 -11.29
CA GLN A 52 0.94 0.69 -10.39
C GLN A 52 0.40 2.11 -10.20
N PRO A 53 -0.92 2.30 -10.11
CA PRO A 53 -1.48 3.60 -9.76
C PRO A 53 -0.94 4.02 -8.38
N ALA A 54 -0.52 5.28 -8.22
CA ALA A 54 0.03 5.85 -7.00
C ALA A 54 -1.05 6.07 -5.92
N ARG A 55 -1.84 5.03 -5.65
CA ARG A 55 -2.97 5.06 -4.72
C ARG A 55 -2.66 4.12 -3.57
N GLY A 56 -2.30 4.71 -2.44
CA GLY A 56 -2.16 4.00 -1.17
C GLY A 56 -3.53 3.71 -0.54
N PRO A 57 -3.55 3.16 0.68
CA PRO A 57 -4.77 3.05 1.48
C PRO A 57 -5.42 4.43 1.65
N ASP A 58 -6.75 4.50 1.59
CA ASP A 58 -7.48 5.77 1.81
C ASP A 58 -7.27 6.30 3.25
N GLU A 59 -7.01 5.40 4.21
CA GLU A 59 -6.70 5.70 5.61
C GLU A 59 -5.45 4.95 6.09
N ILE A 60 -4.62 5.62 6.90
CA ILE A 60 -3.46 5.05 7.59
C ILE A 60 -3.58 5.33 9.09
N GLU A 61 -3.54 4.28 9.90
CA GLU A 61 -3.37 4.40 11.34
C GLU A 61 -1.89 4.40 11.69
N THR A 62 -1.43 5.41 12.44
CA THR A 62 -0.05 5.50 12.91
C THR A 62 0.01 6.08 14.32
N ILE A 63 1.20 6.04 14.92
CA ILE A 63 1.47 6.62 16.23
C ILE A 63 2.51 7.72 16.02
N ALA A 64 2.16 8.96 16.41
CA ALA A 64 3.11 10.07 16.42
C ALA A 64 4.22 9.82 17.45
N ARG A 65 5.35 10.52 17.32
CA ARG A 65 6.47 10.36 18.26
C ARG A 65 6.13 10.76 19.70
N ASP A 66 5.10 11.60 19.88
CA ASP A 66 4.53 11.97 21.18
C ASP A 66 3.62 10.88 21.80
N GLY A 67 3.41 9.76 21.10
CA GLY A 67 2.54 8.65 21.54
C GLY A 67 1.08 8.81 21.14
N THR A 68 0.70 9.90 20.45
CA THR A 68 -0.67 10.11 19.99
C THR A 68 -1.02 9.14 18.87
N LYS A 69 -2.13 8.41 19.01
CA LYS A 69 -2.71 7.64 17.90
C LYS A 69 -3.33 8.60 16.88
N LEU A 70 -2.92 8.46 15.63
CA LEU A 70 -3.39 9.28 14.53
C LEU A 70 -4.04 8.41 13.47
N ARG A 71 -5.14 8.91 12.91
CA ARG A 71 -5.78 8.35 11.72
C ARG A 71 -5.62 9.38 10.61
N LEU A 72 -4.80 9.05 9.63
CA LEU A 72 -4.43 9.91 8.52
C LEU A 72 -5.26 9.53 7.30
N ILE A 73 -5.85 10.49 6.63
CA ILE A 73 -6.67 10.32 5.42
C ILE A 73 -5.89 10.83 4.22
N ALA A 74 -5.85 10.05 3.14
CA ALA A 74 -5.21 10.44 1.90
C ALA A 74 -5.85 11.74 1.36
N ALA A 75 -5.04 12.74 1.03
CA ALA A 75 -5.54 13.89 0.30
C ALA A 75 -5.90 13.46 -1.13
N PRO A 76 -6.93 14.08 -1.74
CA PRO A 76 -7.23 13.86 -3.15
C PRO A 76 -6.05 14.40 -3.97
N ASP A 77 -5.22 13.49 -4.46
CA ASP A 77 -4.09 13.78 -5.34
C ASP A 77 -4.44 13.42 -6.79
N GLU A 78 -3.73 14.01 -7.73
CA GLU A 78 -3.92 13.75 -9.15
C GLU A 78 -3.56 12.28 -9.45
N PRO A 79 -4.29 11.58 -10.34
CA PRO A 79 -4.03 10.17 -10.62
C PRO A 79 -2.63 10.01 -11.25
N GLN A 80 -1.65 9.73 -10.41
CA GLN A 80 -0.27 9.45 -10.79
C GLN A 80 -0.07 7.93 -10.93
N SER A 81 0.83 7.51 -11.82
CA SER A 81 1.30 6.12 -11.91
C SER A 81 2.75 6.04 -11.42
N VAL A 82 3.08 5.00 -10.67
CA VAL A 82 4.42 4.68 -10.19
C VAL A 82 4.99 3.58 -11.06
N ALA A 83 6.10 3.85 -11.75
CA ALA A 83 6.81 2.82 -12.52
C ALA A 83 7.27 1.65 -11.62
N ALA A 84 7.54 0.49 -12.22
CA ALA A 84 8.09 -0.67 -11.51
C ALA A 84 9.41 -0.30 -10.79
N GLY A 85 9.52 -0.63 -9.50
CA GLY A 85 10.67 -0.26 -8.67
C GLY A 85 10.75 1.23 -8.31
N GLY A 86 9.79 2.05 -8.74
CA GLY A 86 9.73 3.48 -8.48
C GLY A 86 9.03 3.82 -7.16
N PHE A 87 8.98 5.11 -6.84
CA PHE A 87 8.20 5.61 -5.71
C PHE A 87 7.41 6.87 -6.08
N ALA A 88 6.30 7.10 -5.38
CA ALA A 88 5.55 8.35 -5.43
C ALA A 88 5.34 8.90 -4.02
N ARG A 89 5.14 10.21 -3.93
CA ARG A 89 4.86 10.89 -2.67
C ARG A 89 3.39 11.28 -2.65
N VAL A 90 2.69 10.86 -1.60
CA VAL A 90 1.28 11.18 -1.38
C VAL A 90 1.17 11.93 -0.06
N ARG A 91 0.31 12.94 -0.02
CA ARG A 91 0.07 13.72 1.19
C ARG A 91 -1.15 13.18 1.92
N TYR A 92 -0.98 12.93 3.21
CA TYR A 92 -2.06 12.57 4.12
C TYR A 92 -2.33 13.71 5.11
N ARG A 93 -3.54 13.79 5.63
CA ARG A 93 -3.97 14.79 6.62
C ARG A 93 -4.86 14.16 7.68
N LEU A 94 -5.01 14.84 8.82
CA LEU A 94 -6.03 14.50 9.82
C LEU A 94 -7.45 14.82 9.33
#